data_AF-A0A8J7Y0I5-F1
#
_entry.id   AF-A0A8J7Y0I5-F1
#
_cell.length_a   1.000
_cell.length_b   1.000
_cell.length_c   1.000
_cell.angle_alpha   90.00
_cell.angle_beta   90.00
_cell.angle_gamma   90.00
#
_symmetry.space_group_name_H-M   'P 1'
#
loop_
_entity.id
_entity.type
_entity.pdbx_description
1 polymer ?
#
loop_
_entity_poly.entity_id
_entity_poly.type
_entity_poly.pdbx_seq_one_letter_code
_entity_poly.pdbx_strand_id
1 'polypeptide(L)'
;MEPDKKSQMLPDRLNKKFDWDYDTKQVFWWLRINYRMSLIQIARQIEVSRTTIRRKKRLIEEFSYIHYPTFIHSRPNYTGILSSFCTEYPEYLKKIFQNLSATCYLFGNQDRTLCFINTTHPSYVNNVLEELEQRSIIEDLNTEITVRGWNRIDDEYRLGRIPEKVFWMFRRKKRK
;
A
#
# COMPACT_ATOMS: atom_id res chain seq x y z
N MET A 1 19.75 10.02 10.66
CA MET A 1 18.87 11.07 11.21
C MET A 1 17.89 10.41 12.15
N GLU A 2 17.92 10.75 13.43
CA GLU A 2 16.93 10.33 14.44
C GLU A 2 15.59 11.08 14.22
N PRO A 3 14.44 10.53 14.66
CA PRO A 3 13.13 11.12 14.40
C PRO A 3 12.86 12.39 15.23
N ASP A 4 12.81 13.55 14.58
CA ASP A 4 12.63 14.85 15.25
C ASP A 4 11.19 15.20 15.68
N LYS A 5 10.15 14.44 15.27
CA LYS A 5 8.75 14.78 15.60
C LYS A 5 7.88 13.53 15.81
N LYS A 6 7.28 13.43 17.00
CA LYS A 6 6.14 12.53 17.27
C LYS A 6 4.92 12.96 16.45
N SER A 7 4.07 12.01 16.05
CA SER A 7 2.85 12.29 15.28
C SER A 7 1.92 13.25 16.02
N GLN A 8 1.33 14.21 15.30
CA GLN A 8 0.28 15.12 15.79
C GLN A 8 -1.15 14.58 15.56
N MET A 9 -1.32 13.33 15.10
CA MET A 9 -2.65 12.77 14.89
C MET A 9 -3.34 12.55 16.24
N LEU A 10 -4.47 13.24 16.43
CA LEU A 10 -5.33 13.05 17.60
C LEU A 10 -5.77 11.59 17.66
N PRO A 11 -5.57 10.89 18.79
CA PRO A 11 -5.88 9.48 18.93
C PRO A 11 -7.29 9.19 18.45
N ASP A 12 -8.29 9.97 18.88
CA ASP A 12 -9.73 9.79 18.68
C ASP A 12 -10.26 9.55 17.25
N ARG A 13 -9.43 9.69 16.20
CA ARG A 13 -9.82 9.42 14.80
C ARG A 13 -9.54 8.00 14.31
N LEU A 14 -8.93 7.13 15.11
CA LEU A 14 -8.44 5.84 14.62
C LEU A 14 -8.67 4.66 15.59
N ASN A 15 -9.93 4.25 15.76
CA ASN A 15 -10.31 2.95 16.35
C ASN A 15 -11.59 2.48 15.61
N LYS A 16 -11.72 1.27 15.03
CA LYS A 16 -11.58 -0.09 15.57
C LYS A 16 -11.35 -1.12 14.46
N LYS A 17 -10.18 -1.79 14.43
CA LYS A 17 -9.74 -2.80 13.45
C LYS A 17 -9.87 -2.35 11.98
N PHE A 18 -9.06 -2.93 11.09
CA PHE A 18 -9.28 -2.79 9.63
C PHE A 18 -10.53 -3.59 9.20
N ASP A 19 -11.68 -3.35 9.82
CA ASP A 19 -12.95 -3.95 9.42
C ASP A 19 -13.57 -3.17 8.26
N TRP A 20 -12.73 -2.92 7.26
CA TRP A 20 -13.17 -2.46 5.97
C TRP A 20 -14.14 -3.49 5.41
N ASP A 21 -15.30 -3.01 4.98
CA ASP A 21 -16.23 -3.83 4.22
C ASP A 21 -15.53 -4.42 2.98
N TYR A 22 -16.13 -5.47 2.43
CA TYR A 22 -15.56 -6.20 1.30
C TYR A 22 -15.16 -5.26 0.15
N ASP A 23 -16.04 -4.33 -0.22
CA ASP A 23 -15.78 -3.38 -1.30
C ASP A 23 -14.61 -2.44 -1.00
N THR A 24 -14.44 -1.99 0.24
CA THR A 24 -13.33 -1.10 0.63
C THR A 24 -12.01 -1.84 0.53
N LYS A 25 -11.99 -3.13 0.91
CA LYS A 25 -10.84 -4.02 0.68
C LYS A 25 -10.56 -4.18 -0.81
N GLN A 26 -11.58 -4.38 -1.65
CA GLN A 26 -11.41 -4.46 -3.11
C GLN A 26 -10.86 -3.16 -3.71
N VAL A 27 -11.37 -1.99 -3.28
CA VAL A 27 -10.86 -0.68 -3.72
C VAL A 27 -9.39 -0.52 -3.31
N PHE A 28 -9.06 -0.85 -2.07
CA PHE A 28 -7.69 -0.81 -1.58
C PHE A 28 -6.77 -1.70 -2.43
N TRP A 29 -7.18 -2.93 -2.76
CA TRP A 29 -6.39 -3.82 -3.61
C TRP A 29 -6.12 -3.24 -5.00
N TRP A 30 -7.13 -2.63 -5.63
CA TRP A 30 -6.95 -1.96 -6.91
C TRP A 30 -6.02 -0.76 -6.82
N LEU A 31 -6.14 0.02 -5.74
CA LEU A 31 -5.25 1.14 -5.50
C LEU A 31 -3.82 0.67 -5.29
N ARG A 32 -3.58 -0.41 -4.52
CA ARG A 32 -2.27 -1.03 -4.31
C ARG A 32 -1.56 -1.35 -5.63
N ILE A 33 -2.30 -1.88 -6.60
CA ILE A 33 -1.76 -2.27 -7.90
C ILE A 33 -1.54 -1.04 -8.78
N ASN A 34 -2.52 -0.16 -8.84
CA ASN A 34 -2.48 1.02 -9.68
C ASN A 34 -3.34 2.14 -9.06
N TYR A 35 -2.74 2.93 -8.18
CA TYR A 35 -3.45 4.02 -7.51
C TYR A 35 -4.00 5.08 -8.48
N ARG A 36 -3.34 5.25 -9.64
CA ARG A 36 -3.75 6.18 -10.70
C ARG A 36 -4.91 5.65 -11.55
N MET A 37 -5.35 4.42 -11.31
CA MET A 37 -6.50 3.87 -12.00
C MET A 37 -7.72 4.78 -11.84
N SER A 38 -8.43 5.01 -12.95
CA SER A 38 -9.61 5.86 -12.91
C SER A 38 -10.72 5.24 -12.06
N LEU A 39 -11.48 6.07 -11.36
CA LEU A 39 -12.61 5.62 -10.53
C LEU A 39 -13.62 4.79 -11.35
N ILE A 40 -13.77 5.08 -12.65
CA ILE A 40 -14.65 4.36 -13.57
C ILE A 40 -14.14 2.94 -13.82
N GLN A 41 -12.83 2.76 -13.98
CA GLN A 41 -12.25 1.44 -14.18
C GLN A 41 -12.40 0.58 -12.91
N ILE A 42 -12.09 1.14 -11.74
CA ILE A 42 -12.26 0.43 -10.46
C ILE A 42 -13.75 0.07 -10.26
N ALA A 43 -14.67 1.00 -10.53
CA ALA A 43 -16.11 0.77 -10.45
C ALA A 43 -16.57 -0.41 -11.31
N ARG A 44 -16.05 -0.52 -12.54
CA ARG A 44 -16.35 -1.65 -13.44
C ARG A 44 -15.81 -2.98 -12.95
N GLN A 45 -14.64 -2.99 -12.31
CA GLN A 45 -14.01 -4.22 -11.83
C GLN A 45 -14.67 -4.78 -10.55
N ILE A 46 -15.22 -3.91 -9.72
CA ILE A 46 -15.88 -4.28 -8.45
C ILE A 46 -17.41 -4.31 -8.61
N GLU A 47 -17.94 -3.89 -9.76
CA GLU A 47 -19.38 -3.81 -10.05
C GLU A 47 -20.17 -2.91 -9.08
N VAL A 48 -19.56 -1.77 -8.70
CA VAL A 48 -20.18 -0.76 -7.81
C VAL A 48 -20.16 0.62 -8.44
N SER A 49 -20.99 1.53 -7.91
CA SER A 49 -21.08 2.90 -8.45
C SER A 49 -19.77 3.68 -8.33
N ARG A 50 -19.48 4.56 -9.29
CA ARG A 50 -18.34 5.49 -9.24
C ARG A 50 -18.33 6.34 -7.96
N THR A 51 -19.51 6.72 -7.46
CA THR A 51 -19.67 7.51 -6.23
C THR A 51 -19.24 6.69 -5.02
N THR A 52 -19.60 5.40 -4.96
CA THR A 52 -19.15 4.46 -3.92
C THR A 52 -17.63 4.33 -3.91
N ILE A 53 -17.00 4.14 -5.08
CA ILE A 53 -15.53 4.09 -5.19
C ILE A 53 -14.89 5.38 -4.71
N ARG A 54 -15.43 6.55 -5.08
CA ARG A 54 -14.88 7.85 -4.66
C ARG A 54 -14.89 8.00 -3.14
N ARG A 55 -16.00 7.63 -2.49
CA ARG A 55 -16.14 7.67 -1.03
C ARG A 55 -15.12 6.73 -0.35
N LYS A 56 -15.01 5.50 -0.84
CA LYS A 56 -14.06 4.50 -0.30
C LYS A 56 -12.60 4.92 -0.51
N LYS A 57 -12.24 5.48 -1.66
CA LYS A 57 -10.90 6.00 -1.93
C LYS A 57 -10.52 7.13 -0.95
N ARG A 58 -11.44 8.06 -0.67
CA ARG A 58 -11.21 9.12 0.34
C ARG A 58 -11.00 8.55 1.74
N LEU A 59 -11.83 7.59 2.15
CA LEU A 59 -11.67 6.89 3.42
C LEU A 59 -10.30 6.23 3.54
N ILE A 60 -9.84 5.57 2.48
CA ILE A 60 -8.51 4.96 2.43
C ILE A 60 -7.44 6.05 2.58
N GLU A 61 -7.56 7.16 1.86
CA GLU A 61 -6.62 8.30 1.91
C GLU A 61 -6.53 8.97 3.29
N GLU A 62 -7.59 8.94 4.10
CA GLU A 62 -7.58 9.47 5.47
C GLU A 62 -6.66 8.68 6.41
N PHE A 63 -6.47 7.39 6.14
CA PHE A 63 -5.67 6.49 6.97
C PHE A 63 -4.36 6.05 6.31
N SER A 64 -4.22 6.29 5.01
CA SER A 64 -3.08 5.83 4.21
C SER A 64 -2.10 6.96 3.90
N TYR A 65 -0.83 6.78 4.24
CA TYR A 65 0.26 7.56 3.69
C TYR A 65 0.79 6.84 2.46
N ILE A 66 0.47 7.38 1.29
CA ILE A 66 0.84 6.76 0.03
C ILE A 66 2.06 7.44 -0.54
N HIS A 67 3.08 6.65 -0.83
CA HIS A 67 4.26 7.11 -1.56
C HIS A 67 4.36 6.48 -2.96
N TYR A 68 4.68 7.30 -3.96
CA TYR A 68 5.01 6.88 -5.32
C TYR A 68 6.45 7.29 -5.63
N PRO A 69 7.35 6.34 -5.97
CA PRO A 69 8.59 6.72 -6.57
C PRO A 69 8.33 7.27 -7.98
N THR A 70 9.03 8.34 -8.34
CA THR A 70 8.87 9.10 -9.59
C THR A 70 9.40 8.36 -10.82
N PHE A 71 10.08 7.23 -10.65
CA PHE A 71 10.73 6.48 -11.73
C PHE A 71 10.45 4.99 -11.60
N ILE A 72 9.78 4.40 -12.59
CA ILE A 72 9.64 2.94 -12.72
C ILE A 72 9.95 2.54 -14.15
N HIS A 73 11.17 2.07 -14.37
CA HIS A 73 11.53 1.28 -15.53
C HIS A 73 11.00 -0.15 -15.33
N SER A 74 9.97 -0.50 -16.10
CA SER A 74 9.61 -1.82 -16.66
C SER A 74 10.33 -3.09 -16.16
N ARG A 75 10.43 -3.34 -14.84
CA ARG A 75 10.85 -4.65 -14.32
C ARG A 75 9.64 -5.45 -13.85
N PRO A 76 9.52 -6.74 -14.24
CA PRO A 76 8.33 -7.55 -14.00
C PRO A 76 8.22 -8.13 -12.58
N ASN A 77 9.20 -7.93 -11.69
CA ASN A 77 9.35 -8.75 -10.48
C ASN A 77 9.21 -7.95 -9.18
N TYR A 78 8.06 -7.32 -8.97
CA TYR A 78 7.75 -6.71 -7.68
C TYR A 78 7.21 -7.76 -6.70
N THR A 79 7.79 -7.80 -5.50
CA THR A 79 7.32 -8.59 -4.35
C THR A 79 6.54 -7.68 -3.41
N GLY A 80 5.40 -8.16 -2.92
CA GLY A 80 4.64 -7.49 -1.86
C GLY A 80 5.11 -7.92 -0.48
N ILE A 81 5.37 -6.96 0.39
CA ILE A 81 5.63 -7.16 1.82
C ILE A 81 4.48 -6.50 2.57
N LEU A 82 3.89 -7.25 3.50
CA LEU A 82 2.95 -6.75 4.49
C LEU A 82 3.64 -6.82 5.84
N SER A 83 3.86 -5.68 6.46
CA SER A 83 4.33 -5.62 7.85
C SER A 83 3.33 -4.91 8.75
N SER A 84 3.40 -5.24 10.02
CA SER A 84 2.48 -4.79 11.05
C SER A 84 3.28 -4.55 12.32
N PHE A 85 3.30 -3.33 12.84
CA PHE A 85 4.16 -2.91 13.95
C PHE A 85 3.59 -1.70 14.68
N CYS A 86 4.01 -1.44 15.90
CA CYS A 86 3.67 -0.24 16.66
C CYS A 86 4.70 0.86 16.37
N THR A 87 4.28 2.13 16.28
CA THR A 87 5.20 3.27 16.10
C THR A 87 4.54 4.59 16.47
N GLU A 88 5.31 5.50 17.08
CA GLU A 88 4.90 6.90 17.29
C GLU A 88 5.35 7.82 16.14
N TYR A 89 6.06 7.29 15.15
CA TYR A 89 6.81 8.05 14.13
C TYR A 89 6.42 7.75 12.67
N PRO A 90 5.12 7.74 12.30
CA PRO A 90 4.68 7.37 10.94
C PRO A 90 5.24 8.28 9.83
N GLU A 91 5.41 9.58 10.08
CA GLU A 91 6.02 10.51 9.10
C GLU A 91 7.52 10.27 8.89
N TYR A 92 8.23 9.76 9.91
CA TYR A 92 9.63 9.37 9.77
C TYR A 92 9.75 8.11 8.91
N LEU A 93 8.92 7.10 9.19
CA LEU A 93 8.86 5.87 8.39
C LEU A 93 8.52 6.17 6.93
N LYS A 94 7.55 7.05 6.69
CA LYS A 94 7.21 7.53 5.35
C LYS A 94 8.44 8.07 4.61
N LYS A 95 9.32 8.84 5.26
CA LYS A 95 10.57 9.36 4.64
C LYS A 95 11.58 8.26 4.34
N ILE A 96 11.67 7.23 5.17
CA ILE A 96 12.54 6.07 4.92
C ILE A 96 12.04 5.31 3.69
N PHE A 97 10.76 4.95 3.68
CA PHE A 97 10.16 4.16 2.61
C PHE A 97 9.91 4.97 1.32
N GLN A 98 10.01 6.30 1.38
CA GLN A 98 9.98 7.17 0.19
C GLN A 98 11.08 6.85 -0.82
N ASN A 99 12.25 6.41 -0.36
CA ASN A 99 13.36 6.13 -1.26
C ASN A 99 13.33 4.69 -1.81
N LEU A 100 12.33 3.90 -1.43
CA LEU A 100 12.18 2.51 -1.87
C LEU A 100 11.33 2.44 -3.14
N SER A 101 11.80 1.63 -4.10
CA SER A 101 11.44 1.71 -5.53
C SER A 101 10.07 1.14 -5.92
N ALA A 102 9.07 1.14 -5.03
CA ALA A 102 7.67 0.94 -5.43
C ALA A 102 6.63 1.60 -4.51
N THR A 103 5.35 1.33 -4.84
CA THR A 103 4.21 1.86 -4.11
C THR A 103 4.19 1.32 -2.68
N CYS A 104 4.30 2.25 -1.73
CA CYS A 104 4.23 2.00 -0.31
C CYS A 104 2.94 2.63 0.25
N TYR A 105 2.21 1.86 1.05
CA TYR A 105 1.05 2.31 1.82
C TYR A 105 1.33 2.08 3.29
N LEU A 106 1.44 3.16 4.05
CA LEU A 106 1.46 3.08 5.50
C LEU A 106 0.06 3.39 6.02
N PHE A 107 -0.54 2.48 6.76
CA PHE A 107 -1.82 2.67 7.41
C PHE A 107 -1.61 2.75 8.92
N GLY A 108 -1.69 3.96 9.47
CA GLY A 108 -1.65 4.13 10.92
C GLY A 108 -3.01 3.86 11.53
N ASN A 109 -3.08 3.05 12.58
CA ASN A 109 -4.16 3.12 13.58
C ASN A 109 -3.57 3.41 14.97
N GLN A 110 -4.43 3.70 15.97
CA GLN A 110 -3.98 4.06 17.33
C GLN A 110 -3.04 3.00 17.96
N ASP A 111 -3.26 1.72 17.67
CA ASP A 111 -2.61 0.61 18.37
C ASP A 111 -1.50 -0.04 17.53
N ARG A 112 -1.59 0.03 16.20
CA ARG A 112 -0.71 -0.67 15.26
C ARG A 112 -0.76 -0.08 13.85
N THR A 113 0.41 0.02 13.24
CA THR A 113 0.57 0.44 11.85
C THR A 113 0.65 -0.79 10.94
N LEU A 114 -0.13 -0.81 9.86
CA LEU A 114 0.02 -1.75 8.75
C LEU A 114 0.79 -1.09 7.62
N CYS A 115 1.90 -1.67 7.19
CA CYS A 115 2.71 -1.18 6.08
C CYS A 115 2.67 -2.19 4.93
N PHE A 116 2.18 -1.76 3.78
CA PHE A 116 2.21 -2.53 2.54
C PHE A 116 3.24 -1.93 1.60
N ILE A 117 4.27 -2.69 1.27
CA ILE A 117 5.37 -2.27 0.39
C ILE A 117 5.41 -3.21 -0.80
N ASN A 118 5.21 -2.69 -2.00
CA ASN A 118 5.66 -3.39 -3.19
C ASN A 118 7.15 -3.01 -3.39
N THR A 119 8.01 -3.96 -3.74
CA THR A 119 9.45 -3.68 -3.93
C THR A 119 10.11 -4.71 -4.86
N THR A 120 11.19 -4.32 -5.54
CA THR A 120 12.07 -5.28 -6.26
C THR A 120 13.19 -5.82 -5.37
N HIS A 121 13.34 -5.29 -4.15
CA HIS A 121 14.38 -5.64 -3.20
C HIS A 121 13.78 -6.02 -1.84
N PRO A 122 13.08 -7.17 -1.73
CA PRO A 122 12.39 -7.55 -0.51
C PRO A 122 13.33 -7.73 0.69
N SER A 123 14.50 -8.33 0.50
CA SER A 123 15.49 -8.50 1.57
C SER A 123 15.97 -7.17 2.15
N TYR A 124 16.18 -6.14 1.32
CA TYR A 124 16.56 -4.82 1.81
C TYR A 124 15.46 -4.20 2.66
N VAL A 125 14.19 -4.32 2.24
CA VAL A 125 13.05 -3.80 3.02
C VAL A 125 12.93 -4.50 4.36
N ASN A 126 13.09 -5.81 4.42
CA ASN A 126 13.09 -6.55 5.68
C ASN A 126 14.20 -6.10 6.60
N ASN A 127 15.44 -5.96 6.09
CA ASN A 127 16.57 -5.48 6.89
C ASN A 127 16.30 -4.07 7.45
N VAL A 128 15.69 -3.17 6.67
CA VAL A 128 15.31 -1.83 7.15
C VAL A 128 14.27 -1.92 8.27
N LEU A 129 13.26 -2.80 8.16
CA LEU A 129 12.26 -3.00 9.22
C LEU A 129 12.89 -3.56 10.50
N GLU A 130 13.77 -4.55 10.38
CA GLU A 130 14.51 -5.13 11.50
C GLU A 130 15.43 -4.10 12.18
N GLU A 131 16.14 -3.27 11.41
CA GLU A 131 16.96 -2.18 11.97
C GLU A 131 16.10 -1.16 12.74
N LEU A 132 14.91 -0.83 12.21
CA LEU A 132 13.99 0.07 12.89
C LEU A 132 13.46 -0.50 14.21
N GLU A 133 13.25 -1.81 14.28
CA GLU A 133 12.86 -2.49 15.52
C GLU A 133 14.01 -2.54 16.52
N GLN A 134 15.22 -2.88 16.07
CA GLN A 134 16.43 -2.87 16.92
C GLN A 134 16.72 -1.49 17.52
N ARG A 135 16.34 -0.43 16.81
CA ARG A 135 16.48 0.96 17.26
C ARG A 135 15.27 1.48 18.05
N SER A 136 14.29 0.62 18.34
CA SER A 136 13.04 0.96 19.04
C SER A 136 12.24 2.10 18.39
N ILE A 137 12.37 2.26 17.07
CA ILE A 137 11.57 3.22 16.28
C ILE A 137 10.21 2.60 15.93
N ILE A 138 10.21 1.28 15.77
CA ILE A 138 9.01 0.45 15.71
C ILE A 138 9.11 -0.65 16.76
N GLU A 139 7.97 -1.19 17.19
CA GLU A 139 7.89 -2.27 18.18
C GLU A 139 6.94 -3.36 17.70
N ASP A 140 7.13 -4.58 18.22
CA ASP A 140 6.29 -5.76 17.93
C ASP A 140 6.17 -5.98 16.42
N LEU A 141 7.30 -6.06 15.71
CA LEU A 141 7.32 -6.23 14.27
C LEU A 141 6.81 -7.62 13.89
N ASN A 142 5.73 -7.64 13.12
CA ASN A 142 5.27 -8.81 12.41
C ASN A 142 5.38 -8.54 10.91
N THR A 143 6.20 -9.30 10.20
CA THR A 143 6.37 -9.15 8.75
C THR A 143 6.03 -10.45 8.05
N GLU A 144 5.08 -10.35 7.11
CA GLU A 144 4.75 -11.41 6.19
C GLU A 144 5.19 -10.97 4.78
N ILE A 145 6.11 -11.73 4.19
CA ILE A 145 6.26 -11.68 2.73
C ILE A 145 4.95 -12.26 2.19
N THR A 146 4.14 -11.44 1.51
CA THR A 146 2.88 -11.93 0.94
C THR A 146 3.16 -12.93 -0.17
N VAL A 147 3.42 -14.19 0.20
CA VAL A 147 3.61 -15.31 -0.71
C VAL A 147 2.22 -15.76 -1.13
N ARG A 148 1.93 -15.58 -2.43
CA ARG A 148 0.86 -16.20 -3.24
C ARG A 148 -0.27 -16.85 -2.42
N GLY A 149 -1.36 -16.13 -2.23
CA GLY A 149 -2.58 -16.73 -1.67
C GLY A 149 -3.76 -15.78 -1.50
N TRP A 150 -3.53 -14.47 -1.47
CA TRP A 150 -4.59 -13.50 -1.17
C TRP A 150 -4.85 -12.47 -2.27
N ASN A 151 -4.54 -12.81 -3.53
CA ASN A 151 -4.67 -11.85 -4.63
C ASN A 151 -5.66 -12.36 -5.68
N ARG A 152 -6.96 -12.26 -5.37
CA ARG A 152 -8.05 -12.51 -6.33
C ARG A 152 -7.80 -11.77 -7.66
N ILE A 153 -7.19 -10.58 -7.64
CA ILE A 153 -6.86 -9.84 -8.87
C ILE A 153 -5.76 -10.53 -9.68
N ASP A 154 -4.77 -11.16 -9.04
CA ASP A 154 -3.74 -11.96 -9.73
C ASP A 154 -4.36 -13.26 -10.30
N ASP A 155 -5.24 -13.92 -9.55
CA ASP A 155 -5.96 -15.10 -10.03
C ASP A 155 -6.86 -14.78 -11.23
N GLU A 156 -7.67 -13.72 -11.14
CA GLU A 156 -8.54 -13.25 -12.23
C GLU A 156 -7.73 -12.75 -13.44
N TYR A 157 -6.52 -12.20 -13.22
CA TYR A 157 -5.58 -11.87 -14.29
C TYR A 157 -5.03 -13.12 -14.99
N ARG A 158 -4.58 -14.12 -14.23
CA ARG A 158 -4.10 -15.40 -14.79
C ARG A 158 -5.19 -16.15 -15.55
N LEU A 159 -6.44 -16.00 -15.14
CA LEU A 159 -7.62 -16.50 -15.85
C LEU A 159 -8.01 -15.65 -17.08
N GLY A 160 -7.28 -14.57 -17.38
CA GLY A 160 -7.51 -13.72 -18.55
C GLY A 160 -8.68 -12.75 -18.44
N ARG A 161 -9.32 -12.65 -17.28
CA ARG A 161 -10.51 -11.80 -17.06
C ARG A 161 -10.15 -10.33 -16.84
N ILE A 162 -8.92 -10.06 -16.40
CA ILE A 162 -8.40 -8.71 -16.19
C ILE A 162 -7.34 -8.41 -17.25
N PRO A 163 -7.49 -7.34 -18.06
CA PRO A 163 -6.49 -6.99 -19.06
C PRO A 163 -5.17 -6.50 -18.43
N GLU A 164 -4.00 -6.87 -19.00
CA GLU A 164 -2.67 -6.46 -18.50
C GLU A 164 -2.51 -4.93 -18.37
N LYS A 165 -3.15 -4.15 -19.26
CA LYS A 165 -3.09 -2.67 -19.23
C LYS A 165 -3.56 -2.05 -17.91
N VAL A 166 -4.34 -2.79 -17.12
CA VAL A 166 -4.89 -2.34 -15.83
C VAL A 166 -3.78 -2.25 -14.76
N PHE A 167 -2.71 -3.02 -14.94
CA PHE A 167 -1.51 -3.02 -14.09
C PHE A 167 -0.53 -1.88 -14.45
N TRP A 168 -0.76 -1.15 -15.54
CA TRP A 168 0.14 -0.08 -15.96
C TRP A 168 -0.20 1.23 -15.25
N MET A 169 0.66 1.62 -14.30
CA MET A 169 0.50 2.87 -13.54
C MET A 169 0.72 4.14 -14.37
N PHE A 170 1.49 4.01 -15.46
CA PHE A 170 1.76 5.09 -16.42
C PHE A 170 1.32 4.64 -17.81
N ARG A 171 0.78 5.57 -18.61
CA ARG A 171 0.43 5.27 -20.01
C ARG A 171 1.70 4.87 -20.76
N ARG A 172 1.75 3.66 -21.33
CA ARG A 172 2.78 3.31 -22.31
C ARG A 172 2.73 4.35 -23.44
N LYS A 173 3.87 4.97 -23.78
CA LYS A 173 3.99 5.71 -25.04
C LYS A 173 3.63 4.71 -26.15
N LYS A 174 2.72 5.09 -27.05
CA LYS A 174 2.47 4.30 -28.27
C LYS A 174 3.84 4.10 -28.93
N ARG A 175 4.25 2.84 -29.15
CA ARG A 175 5.35 2.54 -30.06
C ARG A 175 4.94 3.14 -31.40
N LYS A 176 5.70 4.13 -31.85
CA LYS A 176 5.60 4.62 -33.23
C LYS A 176 6.14 3.53 -34.16
#